data_AF-A0A7J0AME0-F1
#
_entry.id   AF-A0A7J0AME0-F1
#
_cell.length_a   1.000
_cell.length_b   1.000
_cell.length_c   1.000
_cell.angle_alpha   90.00
_cell.angle_beta   90.00
_cell.angle_gamma   90.00
#
_symmetry.space_group_name_H-M   'P 1'
#
loop_
_entity.id
_entity.type
_entity.pdbx_description
1 polymer ?
#
loop_
_entity_poly.entity_id
_entity_poly.type
_entity_poly.pdbx_seq_one_letter_code
_entity_poly.pdbx_strand_id
1 'polypeptide(L)'
;MRIDEGTDDEVVGLIAMPENTENTVMTLSQNGFGKRSLLDAYRITRRGAKGVKTMNITDKTGELIAFKSVNDDNDLMIINKSGVAIRIHVADIRVMGRATQGVRIINLEKRGDSIASVCCVDADPEEEAVAIAADAEELPELALEAEVELDEADEDTEAGVEENED
;
A
#
# COMPACT_ATOMS: atom_id res chain seq x y z
N MET A 1 -7.97 -7.08 -20.47
CA MET A 1 -7.67 -8.52 -20.66
C MET A 1 -8.43 -9.25 -19.57
N ARG A 2 -9.47 -10.04 -19.90
CA ARG A 2 -10.27 -10.76 -18.89
C ARG A 2 -9.57 -12.08 -18.54
N ILE A 3 -9.38 -12.34 -17.25
CA ILE A 3 -8.58 -13.48 -16.76
C ILE A 3 -9.41 -14.77 -16.70
N ASP A 4 -10.72 -14.67 -16.41
CA ASP A 4 -11.65 -15.81 -16.48
C ASP A 4 -12.94 -15.42 -17.23
N GLU A 5 -13.46 -16.35 -18.04
CA GLU A 5 -14.68 -16.11 -18.82
C GLU A 5 -15.89 -15.98 -17.89
N GLY A 6 -16.69 -14.92 -18.07
CA GLY A 6 -17.88 -14.66 -17.25
C GLY A 6 -17.62 -13.96 -15.92
N THR A 7 -16.40 -13.49 -15.69
CA THR A 7 -16.03 -12.61 -14.56
C THR A 7 -15.69 -11.21 -15.07
N ASP A 8 -15.83 -10.21 -14.20
CA ASP A 8 -15.36 -8.84 -14.44
C ASP A 8 -13.90 -8.65 -14.00
N ASP A 9 -13.13 -9.73 -13.93
CA ASP A 9 -11.72 -9.71 -13.53
C ASP A 9 -10.86 -8.94 -14.55
N GLU A 10 -10.01 -8.08 -14.00
CA GLU A 10 -8.99 -7.33 -14.74
C GLU A 10 -7.61 -7.40 -14.08
N VAL A 11 -6.59 -7.00 -14.84
CA VAL A 11 -5.22 -6.93 -14.34
C VAL A 11 -5.05 -5.62 -13.58
N VAL A 12 -4.85 -5.69 -12.27
CA VAL A 12 -4.68 -4.51 -11.41
C VAL A 12 -3.24 -4.01 -11.32
N GLY A 13 -2.26 -4.77 -11.82
CA GLY A 13 -0.87 -4.32 -11.85
C GLY A 13 0.14 -5.39 -12.29
N LEU A 14 1.42 -5.08 -12.10
CA LEU A 14 2.55 -6.00 -12.25
C LEU A 14 3.66 -5.60 -11.28
N ILE A 15 4.30 -6.59 -10.65
CA ILE A 15 5.53 -6.41 -9.87
C ILE A 15 6.60 -7.36 -10.40
N ALA A 16 7.85 -6.89 -10.43
CA ALA A 16 9.01 -7.70 -10.77
C ALA A 16 9.87 -7.85 -9.51
N MET A 17 10.20 -9.09 -9.15
CA MET A 17 10.96 -9.44 -7.96
C MET A 17 12.07 -10.41 -8.34
N PRO A 18 13.33 -10.18 -7.91
CA PRO A 18 14.38 -11.18 -8.04
C PRO A 18 14.04 -12.45 -7.27
N GLU A 19 14.48 -13.63 -7.75
CA GLU A 19 14.19 -14.91 -7.08
C GLU A 19 14.76 -14.99 -5.66
N ASN A 20 15.91 -14.35 -5.42
CA ASN A 20 16.62 -14.37 -4.13
C ASN A 20 16.33 -13.13 -3.26
N THR A 21 15.18 -12.47 -3.47
CA THR A 21 14.80 -11.30 -2.68
C THR A 21 14.24 -11.71 -1.32
N GLU A 22 14.54 -10.94 -0.27
CA GLU A 22 13.90 -11.11 1.04
C GLU A 22 12.55 -10.37 1.13
N ASN A 23 12.28 -9.51 0.15
CA ASN A 23 11.00 -8.82 0.02
C ASN A 23 9.81 -9.78 -0.04
N THR A 24 8.72 -9.32 0.56
CA THR A 24 7.42 -9.98 0.57
C THR A 24 6.45 -9.29 -0.40
N VAL A 25 5.41 -10.02 -0.78
CA VAL A 25 4.31 -9.48 -1.58
C VAL A 25 3.27 -8.90 -0.63
N MET A 26 3.20 -7.57 -0.56
CA MET A 26 2.12 -6.85 0.10
C MET A 26 0.90 -6.83 -0.81
N THR A 27 -0.27 -7.09 -0.24
CA THR A 27 -1.57 -7.05 -0.94
C THR A 27 -2.54 -6.22 -0.14
N LEU A 28 -3.32 -5.38 -0.82
CA LEU A 28 -4.31 -4.49 -0.21
C LEU A 28 -5.62 -4.54 -0.98
N SER A 29 -6.73 -4.62 -0.26
CA SER A 29 -8.09 -4.67 -0.77
C SER A 29 -8.81 -3.33 -0.60
N GLN A 30 -9.91 -3.15 -1.33
CA GLN A 30 -10.70 -1.93 -1.38
C GLN A 30 -11.19 -1.46 0.00
N ASN A 31 -11.59 -2.40 0.89
CA ASN A 31 -12.10 -2.07 2.23
C ASN A 31 -10.99 -2.01 3.29
N GLY A 32 -9.73 -1.89 2.88
CA GLY A 32 -8.61 -1.69 3.79
C GLY A 32 -8.10 -2.97 4.47
N PHE A 33 -8.34 -4.15 3.88
CA PHE A 33 -7.67 -5.39 4.33
C PHE A 33 -6.36 -5.56 3.60
N GLY A 34 -5.32 -5.98 4.32
CA GLY A 34 -4.06 -6.29 3.69
C GLY A 34 -3.26 -7.33 4.45
N LYS A 35 -2.23 -7.82 3.77
CA LYS A 35 -1.30 -8.82 4.29
C LYS A 35 -0.04 -8.86 3.47
N ARG A 36 1.01 -9.37 4.09
CA ARG A 36 2.26 -9.75 3.42
C ARG A 36 2.26 -11.25 3.16
N SER A 37 2.83 -11.68 2.05
CA SER A 37 3.05 -13.09 1.76
C SER A 37 4.45 -13.30 1.21
N LEU A 38 5.12 -14.35 1.65
CA LEU A 38 6.45 -14.71 1.14
C LEU A 38 6.40 -14.96 -0.37
N LEU A 39 7.45 -14.57 -1.09
CA LEU A 39 7.58 -14.81 -2.53
C LEU A 39 7.51 -16.31 -2.84
N ASP A 40 8.16 -17.15 -2.03
CA ASP A 40 8.18 -18.61 -2.15
C ASP A 40 6.80 -19.27 -2.14
N ALA A 41 5.80 -18.60 -1.56
CA ALA A 41 4.44 -19.11 -1.59
C ALA A 41 3.85 -19.10 -3.02
N TYR A 42 4.37 -18.24 -3.90
CA TYR A 42 3.96 -18.10 -5.30
C TYR A 42 4.78 -19.03 -6.20
N ARG A 43 4.30 -20.26 -6.38
CA ARG A 43 4.92 -21.21 -7.32
C ARG A 43 5.00 -20.64 -8.74
N ILE A 44 6.09 -20.93 -9.43
CA ILE A 44 6.26 -20.62 -10.85
C ILE A 44 5.22 -21.42 -11.66
N THR A 45 4.45 -20.72 -12.50
CA THR A 45 3.45 -21.32 -13.41
C THR A 45 3.74 -20.96 -14.86
N ARG A 46 3.27 -21.78 -15.81
CA ARG A 46 3.35 -21.46 -17.23
C ARG A 46 2.51 -20.22 -17.57
N ARG A 47 2.98 -19.41 -18.51
CA ARG A 47 2.22 -18.28 -19.07
C ARG A 47 0.88 -18.75 -19.63
N GLY A 48 -0.18 -17.97 -19.37
CA GLY A 48 -1.54 -18.27 -19.85
C GLY A 48 -2.27 -19.33 -19.03
N ALA A 49 -1.68 -19.84 -17.94
CA ALA A 49 -2.43 -20.60 -16.94
C ALA A 49 -3.32 -19.67 -16.11
N LYS A 50 -4.32 -20.24 -15.40
CA LYS A 50 -5.21 -19.50 -14.48
C LYS A 50 -4.50 -18.80 -13.30
N GLY A 51 -3.19 -18.97 -13.15
CA GLY A 51 -2.42 -18.42 -12.03
C GLY A 51 -2.68 -19.14 -10.71
N VAL A 52 -2.49 -18.42 -9.61
CA VAL A 52 -2.60 -18.92 -8.24
C VAL A 52 -3.23 -17.86 -7.34
N LYS A 53 -4.13 -18.26 -6.44
CA LYS A 53 -4.88 -17.33 -5.58
C LYS A 53 -3.96 -16.58 -4.62
N THR A 54 -4.03 -15.24 -4.65
CA THR A 54 -3.17 -14.33 -3.87
C THR A 54 -3.80 -13.83 -2.56
N MET A 55 -5.14 -13.74 -2.52
CA MET A 55 -5.95 -13.30 -1.38
C MET A 55 -7.34 -13.95 -1.49
N ASN A 56 -8.00 -14.17 -0.36
CA ASN A 56 -9.40 -14.58 -0.34
C ASN A 56 -10.32 -13.34 -0.37
N ILE A 57 -10.82 -13.01 -1.55
CA ILE A 57 -11.77 -11.91 -1.75
C ILE A 57 -13.17 -12.33 -1.28
N THR A 58 -13.80 -11.47 -0.49
CA THR A 58 -15.17 -11.61 0.03
C THR A 58 -15.81 -10.21 0.07
N ASP A 59 -17.13 -10.14 0.23
CA ASP A 59 -17.85 -8.86 0.33
C ASP A 59 -17.28 -7.95 1.43
N LYS A 60 -16.75 -8.53 2.51
CA LYS A 60 -16.10 -7.79 3.60
C LYS A 60 -14.76 -7.16 3.18
N THR A 61 -13.96 -7.86 2.39
CA THR A 61 -12.64 -7.36 1.98
C THR A 61 -12.75 -6.36 0.83
N GLY A 62 -13.76 -6.53 -0.02
CA GLY A 62 -13.81 -5.88 -1.32
C GLY A 62 -12.72 -6.42 -2.26
N GLU A 63 -12.67 -5.85 -3.46
CA GLU A 63 -11.77 -6.25 -4.53
C GLU A 63 -10.29 -5.97 -4.19
N LEU A 64 -9.38 -6.68 -4.85
CA LEU A 64 -7.94 -6.41 -4.72
C LEU A 64 -7.59 -5.16 -5.52
N ILE A 65 -7.06 -4.13 -4.85
CA ILE A 65 -6.77 -2.84 -5.49
C ILE A 65 -5.28 -2.63 -5.76
N ALA A 66 -4.41 -3.24 -4.94
CA ALA A 66 -2.98 -2.97 -5.01
C ALA A 66 -2.17 -4.16 -4.50
N PHE A 67 -0.97 -4.30 -5.07
CA PHE A 67 0.06 -5.17 -4.57
C PHE A 67 1.44 -4.57 -4.83
N LYS A 68 2.37 -4.79 -3.90
CA LYS A 68 3.71 -4.19 -3.92
C LYS A 68 4.75 -5.20 -3.42
N SER A 69 5.98 -5.09 -3.92
CA SER A 69 7.14 -5.75 -3.34
C SER A 69 7.64 -4.86 -2.19
N VAL A 70 7.69 -5.38 -0.97
CA VAL A 70 8.03 -4.60 0.23
C VAL A 70 8.90 -5.41 1.19
N ASN A 71 9.69 -4.74 2.02
CA ASN A 71 10.42 -5.31 3.15
C ASN A 71 9.98 -4.62 4.46
N ASP A 72 10.66 -4.92 5.58
CA ASP A 72 10.36 -4.31 6.89
C ASP A 72 10.82 -2.85 6.98
N ASP A 73 11.70 -2.40 6.09
CA ASP A 73 12.25 -1.04 6.02
C ASP A 73 11.40 -0.11 5.12
N ASN A 74 10.17 -0.50 4.82
CA ASN A 74 9.25 0.27 4.00
C ASN A 74 8.05 0.78 4.80
N ASP A 75 7.52 1.90 4.36
CA ASP A 75 6.21 2.39 4.75
C ASP A 75 5.22 2.29 3.60
N LEU A 76 3.97 2.06 3.97
CA LEU A 76 2.84 2.08 3.05
C LEU A 76 2.07 3.39 3.23
N MET A 77 2.09 4.21 2.18
CA MET A 77 1.30 5.44 2.13
C MET A 77 0.00 5.17 1.36
N ILE A 78 -1.13 5.36 2.05
CA ILE A 78 -2.47 5.12 1.51
C ILE A 78 -3.20 6.46 1.48
N ILE A 79 -3.74 6.82 0.31
CA ILE A 79 -4.57 8.01 0.15
C ILE A 79 -5.99 7.54 -0.15
N ASN A 80 -6.95 7.99 0.65
CA ASN A 80 -8.37 7.72 0.42
C ASN A 80 -8.98 8.73 -0.58
N LYS A 81 -10.19 8.46 -1.06
CA LYS A 81 -10.89 9.39 -1.97
C LYS A 81 -11.31 10.69 -1.27
N SER A 82 -11.40 10.69 0.06
CA SER A 82 -11.64 11.91 0.85
C SER A 82 -10.41 12.81 1.01
N GLY A 83 -9.23 12.41 0.52
CA GLY A 83 -8.00 13.20 0.57
C GLY A 83 -7.14 13.05 1.83
N VAL A 84 -7.47 12.14 2.74
CA VAL A 84 -6.65 11.76 3.90
C VAL A 84 -5.54 10.80 3.47
N ALA A 85 -4.31 11.17 3.79
CA ALA A 85 -3.14 10.32 3.67
C ALA A 85 -2.88 9.59 4.99
N ILE A 86 -2.50 8.31 4.89
CA ILE A 86 -2.25 7.43 6.02
C ILE A 86 -0.93 6.73 5.76
N ARG A 87 0.04 6.91 6.64
CA ARG A 87 1.32 6.21 6.61
C ARG A 87 1.31 5.06 7.61
N ILE A 88 1.80 3.89 7.20
CA ILE A 88 1.76 2.67 7.99
C ILE A 88 3.07 1.90 7.81
N HIS A 89 3.72 1.55 8.92
CA HIS A 89 4.91 0.72 8.87
C HIS A 89 4.59 -0.67 8.31
N VAL A 90 5.31 -1.08 7.27
CA VAL A 90 5.12 -2.41 6.66
C VAL A 90 5.49 -3.52 7.64
N ALA A 91 6.44 -3.27 8.55
CA ALA A 91 6.84 -4.17 9.62
C ALA A 91 5.65 -4.64 10.50
N ASP A 92 4.67 -3.75 10.74
CA ASP A 92 3.48 -4.06 11.57
C ASP A 92 2.48 -4.96 10.84
N ILE A 93 2.55 -5.04 9.51
CA ILE A 93 1.65 -5.86 8.72
C ILE A 93 2.08 -7.32 8.81
N ARG A 94 1.17 -8.19 9.21
CA ARG A 94 1.47 -9.62 9.38
C ARG A 94 1.80 -10.33 8.06
N VAL A 95 2.83 -11.17 8.10
CA VAL A 95 3.12 -12.15 7.05
C VAL A 95 2.20 -13.35 7.22
N MET A 96 1.47 -13.68 6.16
CA MET A 96 0.47 -14.74 6.12
C MET A 96 0.50 -15.51 4.80
N GLY A 97 -0.15 -16.68 4.81
CA GLY A 97 -0.39 -17.45 3.59
C GLY A 97 -1.15 -16.66 2.51
N ARG A 98 -1.07 -17.13 1.27
CA ARG A 98 -1.68 -16.44 0.13
C ARG A 98 -3.21 -16.53 0.14
N ALA A 99 -3.77 -17.71 0.38
CA ALA A 99 -5.21 -17.93 0.33
C ALA A 99 -5.95 -17.48 1.62
N THR A 100 -5.53 -16.38 2.24
CA THR A 100 -6.18 -15.78 3.42
C THR A 100 -6.77 -14.41 3.08
N GLN A 101 -7.66 -13.89 3.93
CA GLN A 101 -8.23 -12.54 3.77
C GLN A 101 -7.24 -11.44 4.17
N GLY A 102 -6.32 -11.73 5.09
CA GLY A 102 -5.45 -10.74 5.70
C GLY A 102 -6.06 -10.10 6.95
N VAL A 103 -5.43 -9.02 7.40
CA VAL A 103 -5.87 -8.23 8.57
C VAL A 103 -6.42 -6.90 8.09
N ARG A 104 -7.31 -6.30 8.89
CA ARG A 104 -7.82 -4.97 8.60
C ARG A 104 -6.74 -3.96 9.01
N ILE A 105 -6.26 -3.19 8.04
CA ILE A 105 -5.22 -2.18 8.20
C ILE A 105 -5.85 -0.82 8.46
N ILE A 106 -6.91 -0.48 7.72
CA ILE A 106 -7.69 0.76 7.88
C ILE A 106 -9.18 0.44 7.89
N ASN A 107 -9.96 1.13 8.72
CA ASN A 107 -11.42 1.02 8.72
C ASN A 107 -12.08 2.08 7.82
N LEU A 108 -12.34 1.71 6.57
CA LEU A 108 -12.97 2.60 5.58
C LEU A 108 -14.51 2.54 5.61
N GLU A 109 -15.09 1.44 6.09
CA GLU A 109 -16.53 1.19 6.12
C GLU A 109 -17.27 2.22 6.98
N LYS A 110 -16.74 2.57 8.16
CA LYS A 110 -17.36 3.57 9.05
C LYS A 110 -17.52 4.95 8.39
N ARG A 111 -16.64 5.29 7.44
CA ARG A 111 -16.61 6.60 6.76
C ARG A 111 -17.25 6.58 5.37
N GLY A 112 -17.68 5.40 4.87
CA GLY A 112 -18.13 5.25 3.50
C GLY A 112 -17.05 5.61 2.47
N ASP A 113 -15.78 5.39 2.82
CA ASP A 113 -14.64 5.81 2.01
C ASP A 113 -14.05 4.64 1.23
N SER A 114 -13.19 4.94 0.25
CA SER A 114 -12.43 3.94 -0.49
C SER A 114 -11.02 4.45 -0.78
N ILE A 115 -10.11 3.53 -1.02
CA ILE A 115 -8.73 3.86 -1.34
C ILE A 115 -8.66 4.44 -2.76
N ALA A 116 -7.97 5.57 -2.89
CA ALA A 116 -7.69 6.22 -4.16
C ALA A 116 -6.32 5.82 -4.71
N SER A 117 -5.29 5.78 -3.85
CA SER A 117 -3.92 5.46 -4.24
C SER A 117 -3.14 4.78 -3.12
N VAL A 118 -2.13 4.01 -3.51
CA VAL A 118 -1.22 3.29 -2.61
C VAL A 118 0.21 3.42 -3.13
N CYS A 119 1.08 3.98 -2.31
CA CYS A 119 2.51 4.11 -2.57
C CYS A 119 3.32 3.36 -1.52
N CYS A 120 4.47 2.83 -1.92
CA CYS A 120 5.47 2.29 -1.03
C CYS A 120 6.62 3.30 -0.99
N VAL A 121 7.04 3.69 0.20
CA VAL A 121 8.17 4.59 0.43
C VAL A 121 9.14 3.92 1.40
N ASP A 122 10.37 4.42 1.47
CA ASP A 122 11.31 3.97 2.49
C ASP A 122 10.81 4.45 3.86
N ALA A 123 10.97 3.61 4.88
CA ALA A 123 10.56 3.96 6.22
C ALA A 123 11.45 5.07 6.76
N ASP A 124 10.82 6.08 7.35
CA ASP A 124 11.51 7.15 8.05
C ASP A 124 11.12 7.08 9.53
N PRO A 125 12.06 6.77 10.45
CA PRO A 125 11.76 6.68 11.87
C PRO A 125 11.37 8.03 12.49
N GLU A 126 11.60 9.15 11.82
CA GLU A 126 11.22 10.49 12.28
C GLU A 126 9.79 10.87 11.87
N GLU A 127 9.18 10.20 10.87
CA GLU A 127 7.80 10.45 10.46
C GLU A 127 6.77 9.65 11.27
N GLU A 128 5.65 10.30 11.57
CA GLU A 128 4.54 9.64 12.27
C GLU A 128 3.85 8.60 11.38
N ALA A 129 3.87 7.34 11.81
CA ALA A 129 3.12 6.27 11.20
C ALA A 129 2.04 5.73 12.14
N VAL A 130 0.95 5.28 11.55
CA VAL A 130 -0.18 4.70 12.27
C VAL A 130 0.13 3.25 12.64
N ALA A 131 0.17 2.98 13.94
CA ALA A 131 0.35 1.61 14.45
C ALA A 131 -0.89 0.74 14.15
N ILE A 132 -0.66 -0.46 13.60
CA ILE A 132 -1.74 -1.44 13.38
C ILE A 132 -1.94 -2.23 14.67
N ALA A 133 -3.01 -1.96 15.41
CA ALA A 133 -3.36 -2.76 16.58
C ALA A 133 -3.61 -4.22 16.18
N ALA A 134 -2.96 -5.15 16.90
CA ALA A 134 -3.00 -6.59 16.64
C ALA A 134 -4.39 -7.23 16.90
N ASP A 135 -5.30 -6.52 17.56
CA ASP A 135 -6.65 -6.93 17.89
C ASP A 135 -7.68 -5.99 17.25
N ALA A 136 -8.58 -6.58 16.46
CA ALA A 136 -9.49 -5.89 15.54
C ALA A 136 -10.61 -5.05 16.21
N GLU A 137 -10.54 -4.76 17.51
CA GLU A 137 -11.58 -4.02 18.24
C GLU A 137 -11.35 -2.50 18.28
N GLU A 138 -10.09 -2.04 18.32
CA GLU A 138 -9.77 -0.61 18.25
C GLU A 138 -8.73 -0.39 17.16
N LEU A 139 -9.23 -0.19 15.94
CA LEU A 139 -8.41 0.34 14.85
C LEU A 139 -8.24 1.85 15.09
N PRO A 140 -7.08 2.42 14.74
CA PRO A 140 -6.84 3.84 14.87
C PRO A 140 -7.98 4.59 14.17
N GLU A 141 -8.75 5.36 14.95
CA GLU A 141 -9.54 6.42 14.36
C GLU A 141 -8.54 7.38 13.72
N LEU A 142 -8.77 7.68 12.45
CA LEU A 142 -8.02 8.71 11.75
C LEU A 142 -8.17 10.00 12.55
N ALA A 143 -7.19 10.30 13.40
CA ALA A 143 -7.09 11.57 14.08
C ALA A 143 -6.94 12.62 12.96
N LEU A 144 -8.00 13.40 12.75
CA LEU A 144 -7.82 14.72 12.17
C LEU A 144 -7.02 15.49 13.21
N GLU A 145 -5.70 15.59 13.03
CA GLU A 145 -4.79 16.58 13.62
C GLU A 145 -3.35 16.16 13.28
N ALA A 146 -3.03 16.16 11.99
CA ALA A 146 -1.65 16.43 11.58
C ALA A 146 -1.75 17.73 10.80
N GLU A 147 -1.47 18.85 11.47
CA GLU A 147 -1.10 20.06 10.77
C GLU A 147 0.13 19.69 9.95
N VAL A 148 -0.04 19.62 8.63
CA VAL A 148 1.09 19.57 7.72
C VAL A 148 1.70 20.96 7.81
N GLU A 149 2.69 21.15 8.68
CA GLU A 149 3.64 22.25 8.52
C GLU A 149 4.34 21.99 7.19
N LEU A 150 3.83 22.65 6.15
CA LEU A 150 4.56 22.85 4.92
C LEU A 150 5.75 23.71 5.32
N ASP A 151 6.89 23.08 5.58
CA ASP A 151 8.16 23.78 5.64
C ASP A 151 8.33 24.47 4.28
N GLU A 152 8.27 25.81 4.28
CA GLU A 152 8.48 26.61 3.09
C GLU A 152 9.92 26.37 2.65
N ALA A 153 10.13 25.43 1.73
CA ALA A 153 11.43 25.20 1.13
C ALA A 153 11.90 26.50 0.47
N ASP A 154 12.96 27.06 1.04
CA ASP A 154 13.65 28.29 0.66
C ASP A 154 13.70 28.51 -0.86
N GLU A 155 13.01 29.54 -1.34
CA GLU A 155 13.28 30.15 -2.64
C GLU A 155 14.57 30.99 -2.55
N ASP A 156 15.73 30.33 -2.51
CA ASP A 156 17.01 30.97 -2.80
C ASP A 156 17.68 30.27 -3.98
N THR A 157 17.21 30.61 -5.18
CA THR A 157 18.05 30.54 -6.38
C THR A 157 18.36 31.96 -6.81
N GLU A 158 19.45 32.52 -6.28
CA GLU A 158 20.04 33.75 -6.80
C GLU A 158 20.30 33.61 -8.31
N ALA A 159 19.55 34.39 -9.09
CA ALA A 159 19.87 34.66 -10.48
C ALA A 159 21.07 35.60 -10.52
N GLY A 160 22.26 35.05 -10.75
CA GLY A 160 23.43 35.82 -11.14
C GLY A 160 23.22 36.48 -12.50
N VAL A 161 22.87 37.77 -12.49
CA VAL A 161 22.98 38.65 -13.66
C VAL A 161 24.19 39.54 -13.42
N GLU A 162 25.33 39.18 -14.04
CA GLU A 162 26.44 40.11 -14.22
C GLU A 162 26.05 41.15 -15.28
N GLU A 163 25.59 42.32 -14.85
CA GLU A 163 25.65 43.54 -15.66
C GLU A 163 27.06 44.14 -15.54
N ASN A 164 27.85 44.05 -16.61
CA ASN A 164 29.05 44.87 -16.78
C ASN A 164 28.65 46.21 -17.42
N GLU A 165 28.80 47.31 -16.68
CA GLU A 165 28.97 48.66 -17.23
C GLU A 165 30.34 49.20 -16.77
N ASP A 166 31.27 49.32 -17.73
CA ASP A 166 32.09 50.52 -18.03
C ASP A 166 33.02 50.26 -19.23
#